data_AF-A0A2V7MGX3-F1
#
_entry.id   AF-A0A2V7MGX3-F1
#
_cell.length_a   1.000
_cell.length_b   1.000
_cell.length_c   1.000
_cell.angle_alpha   90.00
_cell.angle_beta   90.00
_cell.angle_gamma   90.00
#
_symmetry.space_group_name_H-M   'P 1'
#
loop_
_entity.id
_entity.type
_entity.pdbx_description
1 polymer ?
#
loop_
_entity_poly.entity_id
_entity_poly.type
_entity_poly.pdbx_seq_one_letter_code
_entity_poly.pdbx_strand_id
1 'polypeptide(L)' 'SYSRQRRARRTITSELLAIPGIGPGRRRALLERFGSLAGVKTATPAEIASLPGFSTKLAERILDRLHARV' A
#
# COMPACT_ATOMS: atom_id res chain seq x y z
N SER A 1 -9.56 11.01 -25.03
CA SER A 1 -9.02 11.84 -23.93
C SER A 1 -7.90 11.12 -23.18
N TYR A 2 -6.66 11.30 -23.63
CA TYR A 2 -5.46 10.53 -23.25
C TYR A 2 -4.82 10.92 -21.90
N SER A 3 -5.46 11.81 -21.14
CA SER A 3 -4.86 12.46 -19.96
C SER A 3 -5.45 12.02 -18.61
N ARG A 4 -6.20 10.91 -18.55
CA ARG A 4 -6.77 10.39 -17.29
C ARG A 4 -5.86 9.39 -16.56
N GLN A 5 -5.19 8.49 -17.30
CA GLN A 5 -4.37 7.43 -16.70
C GLN A 5 -3.15 7.93 -15.91
N ARG A 6 -2.55 9.05 -16.32
CA ARG A 6 -1.34 9.58 -15.66
C ARG A 6 -1.64 10.26 -14.31
N ARG A 7 -2.87 10.75 -14.07
CA ARG A 7 -3.26 11.32 -12.78
C ARG A 7 -3.48 10.23 -11.72
N ALA A 8 -4.13 9.13 -12.10
CA ALA A 8 -4.35 7.99 -11.21
C ALA A 8 -3.03 7.44 -10.63
N ARG A 9 -1.98 7.32 -11.46
CA ARG A 9 -0.67 6.81 -11.01
C ARG A 9 0.04 7.67 -9.96
N ARG A 10 -0.15 9.00 -9.96
CA ARG A 10 0.40 9.89 -8.93
C ARG A 10 -0.40 9.90 -7.62
N THR A 11 -1.70 9.64 -7.70
CA THR A 11 -2.56 9.48 -6.52
C THR A 11 -2.21 8.20 -5.75
N ILE A 12 -1.90 7.12 -6.47
CA ILE A 12 -1.65 5.78 -5.90
C ILE A 12 -0.47 5.77 -4.91
N THR A 13 0.64 6.46 -5.19
CA THR A 13 1.79 6.56 -4.27
C THR A 13 1.55 7.47 -3.07
N SER A 14 0.61 8.42 -3.17
CA SER A 14 0.19 9.28 -2.07
C SER A 14 -0.77 8.60 -1.10
N GLU A 15 -1.52 7.58 -1.55
CA GLU A 15 -2.47 6.88 -0.66
C GLU A 15 -1.74 6.06 0.40
N LEU A 16 -0.63 5.42 0.04
CA LEU A 16 0.24 4.75 1.02
C LEU A 16 0.93 5.77 1.95
N LEU A 17 1.06 7.05 1.56
CA LEU A 17 1.53 8.15 2.44
C LEU A 17 0.45 8.60 3.41
N ALA A 18 -0.82 8.49 3.02
CA ALA A 18 -1.94 9.01 3.78
C ALA A 18 -2.44 8.05 4.87
N ILE A 19 -1.91 6.82 4.97
CA ILE A 19 -2.33 5.86 6.00
C ILE A 19 -1.73 6.29 7.36
N PRO A 20 -2.57 6.71 8.33
CA PRO A 20 -2.11 7.11 9.65
C PRO A 20 -1.43 5.93 10.35
N GLY A 21 -0.20 6.13 10.83
CA GLY A 21 0.60 5.08 11.47
C GLY A 21 1.57 4.35 10.55
N ILE A 22 1.61 4.65 9.25
CA ILE A 22 2.66 4.14 8.35
C ILE A 22 3.74 5.19 8.15
N GLY A 23 4.79 5.09 8.97
CA GLY A 23 6.00 5.87 8.81
C GLY A 23 6.87 5.42 7.62
N PRO A 24 7.92 6.19 7.29
CA PRO A 24 8.83 5.88 6.18
C PRO A 24 9.50 4.50 6.30
N GLY A 25 9.79 4.02 7.52
CA GLY A 25 10.37 2.68 7.74
C GLY A 25 9.43 1.54 7.32
N ARG A 26 8.17 1.59 7.75
CA ARG A 26 7.13 0.62 7.36
C ARG A 26 6.90 0.60 5.85
N ARG A 27 6.86 1.78 5.25
CA ARG A 27 6.75 1.92 3.78
C ARG A 27 7.93 1.24 3.07
N ARG A 28 9.15 1.51 3.53
CA ARG A 28 10.35 0.93 2.90
C ARG A 28 10.32 -0.59 2.99
N ALA A 29 9.94 -1.15 4.14
CA ALA A 29 9.78 -2.60 4.29
C ALA A 29 8.75 -3.18 3.30
N LEU A 30 7.61 -2.51 3.09
CA LEU A 30 6.62 -2.93 2.10
C LEU A 30 7.18 -2.88 0.67
N LEU A 31 7.85 -1.79 0.31
CA LEU A 31 8.42 -1.64 -1.02
C LEU A 31 9.60 -2.61 -1.26
N GLU A 32 10.40 -2.90 -0.24
CA GLU A 32 11.48 -3.88 -0.32
C GLU A 32 10.94 -5.31 -0.47
N ARG A 33 9.83 -5.66 0.22
CA ARG A 33 9.24 -7.00 0.06
C ARG A 33 8.47 -7.17 -1.24
N PHE A 34 7.62 -6.21 -1.58
CA PHE A 34 6.63 -6.34 -2.65
C PHE A 34 7.04 -5.60 -3.94
N GLY A 35 8.16 -4.86 -3.92
CA GLY A 35 8.74 -4.14 -5.05
C GLY A 35 7.99 -2.86 -5.44
N SER A 36 6.66 -2.89 -5.44
CA SER A 36 5.83 -1.78 -5.87
C SER A 36 4.49 -1.73 -5.14
N LEU A 37 3.79 -0.61 -5.29
CA LEU A 37 2.46 -0.43 -4.73
C LEU A 37 1.42 -1.39 -5.31
N ALA A 38 1.57 -1.75 -6.59
CA ALA A 38 0.77 -2.79 -7.20
C ALA A 38 1.05 -4.16 -6.54
N GLY A 39 2.32 -4.45 -6.24
CA GLY A 39 2.71 -5.64 -5.49
C GLY A 39 2.10 -5.69 -4.09
N VAL A 40 2.06 -4.55 -3.38
CA VAL A 40 1.37 -4.44 -2.09
C VAL A 40 -0.14 -4.66 -2.25
N LYS A 41 -0.77 -4.15 -3.31
CA LYS A 41 -2.21 -4.36 -3.59
C LYS A 41 -2.57 -5.81 -3.85
N THR A 42 -1.66 -6.58 -4.45
CA THR A 42 -1.86 -8.00 -4.73
C THR A 42 -1.40 -8.90 -3.58
N ALA A 43 -0.69 -8.35 -2.60
CA ALA A 43 -0.24 -9.09 -1.43
C ALA A 43 -1.41 -9.47 -0.52
N THR A 44 -1.23 -10.56 0.22
CA THR A 44 -2.18 -11.00 1.23
C THR A 44 -1.97 -10.24 2.56
N PRO A 45 -3.02 -10.11 3.40
CA PRO A 45 -2.87 -9.49 4.71
C PRO A 45 -1.83 -10.21 5.58
N ALA A 46 -1.71 -11.53 5.43
CA ALA A 46 -0.74 -12.35 6.14
C ALA A 46 0.71 -12.02 5.75
N GLU A 47 0.99 -11.83 4.46
CA GLU A 47 2.34 -11.45 3.99
C GLU A 47 2.75 -10.07 4.49
N ILE A 48 1.80 -9.11 4.52
CA ILE A 48 2.06 -7.78 5.07
C ILE A 48 2.25 -7.87 6.59
N ALA A 49 1.44 -8.66 7.29
CA ALA A 49 1.55 -8.87 8.74
C ALA A 49 2.82 -9.63 9.15
N SER A 50 3.43 -10.38 8.22
CA SER A 50 4.72 -11.05 8.44
C SER A 50 5.88 -10.06 8.56
N LEU A 51 5.71 -8.80 8.17
CA LEU A 51 6.74 -7.77 8.29
C LEU A 51 6.85 -7.25 9.74
N PRO A 52 8.07 -6.95 10.21
CA PRO A 52 8.26 -6.44 11.55
C PRO A 52 7.53 -5.09 11.74
N GLY A 53 6.72 -5.02 12.80
CA GLY A 53 5.93 -3.83 13.11
C GLY A 53 4.63 -3.68 12.31
N PHE A 54 4.21 -4.72 11.58
CA PHE A 54 2.88 -4.84 11.01
C PHE A 54 2.04 -5.83 11.82
N SER A 55 0.75 -5.55 11.95
CA SER A 55 -0.23 -6.47 12.53
C SER A 55 -1.24 -6.86 11.46
N THR A 56 -1.91 -7.99 11.62
CA THR A 56 -2.95 -8.45 10.68
C THR A 56 -4.04 -7.39 10.47
N LYS A 57 -4.50 -6.75 11.55
CA LYS A 57 -5.47 -5.64 11.47
C LYS A 57 -4.94 -4.43 10.69
N LEU A 58 -3.64 -4.11 10.84
CA LEU A 58 -3.03 -3.02 10.08
C LEU A 58 -2.90 -3.40 8.61
N ALA A 59 -2.48 -4.63 8.31
CA ALA A 59 -2.36 -5.17 6.97
C ALA A 59 -3.70 -5.15 6.22
N GLU A 60 -4.76 -5.64 6.84
CA GLU A 60 -6.13 -5.59 6.31
C GLU A 60 -6.56 -4.16 6.01
N ARG A 61 -6.36 -3.23 6.96
CA ARG A 61 -6.68 -1.81 6.75
C ARG A 61 -5.91 -1.19 5.60
N ILE A 62 -4.65 -1.57 5.40
CA ILE A 62 -3.85 -1.10 4.27
C ILE A 62 -4.49 -1.58 2.96
N LEU A 63 -4.73 -2.89 2.84
CA LEU A 63 -5.29 -3.49 1.64
C LEU A 63 -6.69 -2.94 1.34
N ASP A 64 -7.55 -2.86 2.35
CA ASP A 64 -8.89 -2.27 2.25
C ASP A 64 -8.84 -0.84 1.71
N ARG A 65 -7.97 0.02 2.26
CA ARG A 65 -7.78 1.39 1.75
C ARG A 65 -7.24 1.43 0.32
N LEU A 66 -6.43 0.45 -0.07
CA LEU A 66 -5.87 0.37 -1.42
C LEU A 66 -6.85 -0.23 -2.44
N HIS A 67 -7.85 -1.00 -2.01
CA HIS A 67 -8.88 -1.64 -2.83
C HIS A 67 -10.17 -0.83 -2.92
N ALA A 68 -10.54 -0.08 -1.87
CA ALA A 68 -11.78 0.71 -1.77
C ALA A 68 -11.93 1.87 -2.79
N ARG A 69 -11.05 1.98 -3.78
CA ARG A 69 -11.08 3.05 -4.79
C ARG A 69 -11.07 2.55 -6.23
N VAL A 70 -11.55 1.34 -6.46
CA VAL A 70 -11.86 0.83 -7.81
C VAL A 70 -13.22 1.33 -8.26
#